data_AF-A0A6J6AJM9-F1
#
_entry.id   AF-A0A6J6AJM9-F1
#
_cell.length_a   1.000
_cell.length_b   1.000
_cell.length_c   1.000
_cell.angle_alpha   90.00
_cell.angle_beta   90.00
_cell.angle_gamma   90.00
#
_symmetry.space_group_name_H-M   'P 1'
#
loop_
_entity.id
_entity.type
_entity.pdbx_description
1 polymer ?
#
loop_
_entity_poly.entity_id
_entity_poly.type
_entity_poly.pdbx_seq_one_letter_code
_entity_poly.pdbx_strand_id
1 'polypeptide(L)'
;MLGAIAGLSLGALWRGTIPMIIVAALALYLVAYDASEPTAQEVDHPTRWESFPDAPGVLILQHIAAAFVVMAFICLIAAAAATLLVPFAVVWKLALIMFVPVALASAVSAMISTAQGAPDMAGLAGLGPDVMGWLMIARLIIPPAITIIALLPLLSAGSDPNAINTTKVGNATVYSLFAVGGAILYLRTRKPKHL
;
A
#
# COMPACT_ATOMS: atom_id res chain seq x y z
N MET A 1 8.52 -1.81 14.66
CA MET A 1 8.23 -0.49 15.27
C MET A 1 7.20 0.31 14.44
N LEU A 2 7.38 0.45 13.12
CA LEU A 2 6.45 1.19 12.25
C LEU A 2 4.99 0.70 12.29
N GLY A 3 4.73 -0.61 12.42
CA GLY A 3 3.36 -1.12 12.61
C GLY A 3 2.67 -0.57 13.86
N ALA A 4 3.40 -0.43 14.97
CA ALA A 4 2.87 0.18 16.19
C ALA A 4 2.61 1.69 16.01
N ILE A 5 3.49 2.40 15.30
CA ILE A 5 3.29 3.81 14.94
C ILE A 5 2.01 3.96 14.11
N ALA A 6 1.81 3.11 13.10
CA ALA A 6 0.60 3.12 12.30
C ALA A 6 -0.66 2.92 13.17
N GLY A 7 -0.64 1.93 14.07
CA GLY A 7 -1.73 1.67 14.99
C GLY A 7 -2.07 2.83 15.92
N LEU A 8 -1.05 3.44 16.54
CA LEU A 8 -1.23 4.61 17.41
C LEU A 8 -1.75 5.82 16.62
N SER A 9 -1.25 6.04 15.40
CA SER A 9 -1.74 7.09 14.51
C SER A 9 -3.21 6.87 14.13
N LEU A 10 -3.62 5.63 13.82
CA LEU A 10 -5.03 5.30 13.59
C LEU A 10 -5.89 5.45 14.85
N GLY A 11 -5.33 5.19 16.03
CA GLY A 11 -6.00 5.45 17.29
C GLY A 11 -6.22 6.95 17.55
N ALA A 12 -5.22 7.77 17.25
CA ALA A 12 -5.31 9.23 17.32
C ALA A 12 -6.29 9.80 16.28
N LEU A 13 -6.32 9.23 15.08
CA LEU A 13 -7.31 9.53 14.04
C LEU A 13 -8.74 9.36 14.57
N TRP A 14 -9.02 8.21 15.19
CA TRP A 14 -10.36 7.93 15.74
C TRP A 14 -10.76 8.90 16.85
N ARG A 15 -9.79 9.41 17.62
CA ARG A 15 -9.99 10.46 18.64
C ARG A 15 -10.14 11.88 18.08
N GLY A 16 -10.09 12.04 16.75
CA GLY A 16 -10.36 13.32 16.07
C GLY A 16 -9.13 13.95 15.38
N THR A 17 -7.93 13.37 15.48
CA THR A 17 -6.74 13.90 14.79
C THR A 17 -6.65 13.38 13.36
N ILE A 18 -7.52 13.87 12.47
CA ILE A 18 -7.63 13.43 11.07
C ILE A 18 -6.29 13.33 10.31
N PRO A 19 -5.34 14.28 10.43
CA PRO A 19 -4.08 14.22 9.72
C PRO A 19 -3.22 12.97 10.02
N MET A 20 -3.46 12.29 11.14
CA MET A 20 -2.72 11.07 11.51
C MET A 20 -2.95 9.90 10.55
N ILE A 21 -3.97 9.95 9.69
CA ILE A 21 -4.14 8.98 8.61
C ILE A 21 -2.95 8.95 7.66
N ILE A 22 -2.30 10.11 7.42
CA ILE A 22 -1.13 10.22 6.55
C ILE A 22 0.07 9.54 7.21
N VAL A 23 0.28 9.79 8.50
CA VAL A 23 1.37 9.16 9.27
C VAL A 23 1.20 7.64 9.29
N ALA A 24 -0.04 7.16 9.52
CA ALA A 24 -0.34 5.74 9.48
C ALA A 24 -0.08 5.13 8.10
N ALA A 25 -0.53 5.79 7.03
CA ALA A 25 -0.34 5.32 5.67
C ALA A 25 1.14 5.24 5.28
N LEU A 26 1.92 6.28 5.59
CA LEU A 26 3.35 6.31 5.31
C LEU A 26 4.10 5.24 6.12
N ALA A 27 3.75 5.04 7.39
CA ALA A 27 4.36 3.98 8.20
C ALA A 27 4.07 2.59 7.63
N LEU A 28 2.83 2.31 7.20
CA LEU A 28 2.48 1.04 6.56
C LEU A 28 3.16 0.87 5.20
N TYR A 29 3.23 1.93 4.40
CA TYR A 29 3.93 1.94 3.11
C TYR A 29 5.42 1.63 3.28
N LEU A 30 6.10 2.25 4.24
CA LEU A 30 7.53 2.01 4.48
C LEU A 30 7.80 0.57 4.94
N VAL A 31 6.95 0.00 5.80
CA VAL A 31 7.07 -1.42 6.16
C VAL A 31 6.81 -2.33 4.96
N ALA A 32 5.83 -1.97 4.11
CA ALA A 32 5.58 -2.73 2.90
C ALA A 32 6.74 -2.64 1.90
N TYR A 33 7.46 -1.52 1.89
CA TYR A 33 8.68 -1.36 1.10
C TYR A 33 9.73 -2.40 1.51
N ASP A 34 10.00 -2.53 2.81
CA ASP A 34 10.89 -3.58 3.33
C ASP A 34 10.36 -5.00 3.01
N ALA A 35 9.04 -5.21 3.11
CA ALA A 35 8.42 -6.49 2.77
C ALA A 35 8.48 -6.83 1.27
N SER A 36 8.73 -5.83 0.41
CA SER A 36 8.87 -5.99 -1.04
C SER A 36 10.30 -6.24 -1.48
N GLU A 37 11.25 -6.39 -0.54
CA GLU A 37 12.65 -6.71 -0.82
C GLU A 37 12.85 -7.90 -1.79
N PRO A 38 12.11 -9.02 -1.68
CA PRO A 38 12.23 -10.10 -2.67
C PRO A 38 11.93 -9.63 -4.10
N THR A 39 10.97 -8.72 -4.28
CA THR A 39 10.68 -8.13 -5.59
C THR A 39 11.80 -7.22 -6.07
N ALA A 40 12.42 -6.45 -5.17
CA ALA A 40 13.58 -5.62 -5.52
C ALA A 40 14.75 -6.47 -6.03
N GLN A 41 15.02 -7.61 -5.39
CA GLN A 41 16.07 -8.54 -5.82
C GLN A 41 15.86 -9.07 -7.25
N GLU A 42 14.63 -9.32 -7.67
CA GLU A 42 14.33 -9.73 -9.05
C GLU A 42 14.51 -8.58 -10.05
N VAL A 43 14.16 -7.35 -9.65
CA VAL A 43 14.33 -6.14 -10.48
C VAL A 43 15.81 -5.83 -10.71
N ASP A 44 16.64 -6.02 -9.67
CA ASP A 44 18.08 -5.72 -9.72
C ASP A 44 18.91 -6.77 -10.50
N HIS A 45 18.35 -7.97 -10.73
CA HIS A 45 19.01 -9.06 -11.47
C HIS A 45 18.26 -9.41 -12.77
N PRO A 46 18.24 -8.53 -13.78
CA PRO A 46 17.40 -8.68 -14.97
C PRO A 46 17.72 -9.97 -15.77
N THR A 47 18.97 -10.43 -15.77
CA THR A 47 19.36 -11.68 -16.45
C THR A 47 18.75 -12.93 -15.81
N ARG A 48 18.50 -12.92 -14.49
CA ARG A 48 17.78 -13.99 -13.80
C ARG A 48 16.30 -13.93 -14.12
N TRP A 49 15.72 -12.74 -14.11
CA TRP A 49 14.32 -12.53 -14.45
C TRP A 49 14.01 -12.99 -15.89
N GLU A 50 14.88 -12.70 -16.85
CA GLU A 50 14.72 -13.13 -18.25
C GLU A 50 14.85 -14.64 -18.47
N SER A 51 15.57 -15.34 -17.59
CA SER A 51 15.67 -16.80 -17.65
C SER A 51 14.39 -17.51 -17.19
N PHE A 52 13.44 -16.77 -16.59
CA PHE A 52 12.18 -17.32 -16.12
C PHE A 52 11.23 -17.61 -17.30
N PRO A 53 10.65 -18.82 -17.40
CA PRO A 53 9.91 -19.26 -18.58
C PRO A 53 8.54 -18.56 -18.78
N ASP A 54 8.02 -17.90 -17.75
CA ASP A 54 6.73 -17.21 -17.80
C ASP A 54 6.84 -15.74 -18.23
N ALA A 55 5.70 -15.11 -18.52
CA ALA A 55 5.64 -13.68 -18.82
C ALA A 55 6.25 -12.84 -17.67
N PRO A 56 7.06 -11.82 -17.97
CA PRO A 56 7.91 -11.16 -16.98
C PRO A 56 7.13 -10.57 -15.78
N GLY A 57 5.94 -10.02 -16.01
CA GLY A 57 5.12 -9.50 -14.92
C GLY A 57 4.61 -10.56 -13.92
N VAL A 58 4.59 -11.84 -14.27
CA VAL A 58 4.09 -12.92 -13.41
C VAL A 58 5.01 -13.15 -12.21
N LEU A 59 6.32 -13.03 -12.39
CA LEU A 59 7.29 -13.19 -11.32
C LEU A 59 7.09 -12.17 -10.19
N ILE A 60 6.78 -10.91 -10.54
CA ILE A 60 6.42 -9.87 -9.57
C ILE A 60 5.13 -10.24 -8.84
N LEU A 61 4.11 -10.74 -9.55
CA LEU A 61 2.84 -11.11 -8.95
C LEU A 61 2.97 -12.25 -7.93
N GLN A 62 3.89 -13.20 -8.14
CA GLN A 62 4.13 -14.28 -7.19
C GLN A 62 4.62 -13.77 -5.83
N HIS A 63 5.38 -12.68 -5.82
CA HIS A 63 5.89 -12.07 -4.60
C HIS A 63 4.81 -11.30 -3.81
N ILE A 64 3.68 -10.91 -4.44
CA ILE A 64 2.56 -10.23 -3.77
C ILE A 64 2.06 -11.07 -2.59
N ALA A 65 1.98 -12.40 -2.75
CA ALA A 65 1.50 -13.27 -1.69
C ALA A 65 2.40 -13.22 -0.44
N ALA A 66 3.72 -13.23 -0.63
CA ALA A 66 4.68 -13.14 0.48
C ALA A 66 4.58 -11.78 1.19
N ALA A 67 4.57 -10.68 0.43
CA ALA A 67 4.43 -9.33 1.00
C ALA A 67 3.08 -9.13 1.69
N PHE A 68 2.00 -9.69 1.13
CA PHE A 68 0.67 -9.66 1.74
C PHE A 68 0.65 -10.34 3.11
N VAL A 69 1.27 -11.53 3.25
CA VAL A 69 1.31 -12.25 4.53
C VAL A 69 2.05 -11.43 5.59
N VAL A 70 3.19 -10.83 5.24
CA VAL A 70 3.93 -9.93 6.13
C VAL A 70 3.05 -8.74 6.52
N MET A 71 2.43 -8.09 5.54
CA MET A 71 1.59 -6.91 5.79
C MET A 71 0.32 -7.23 6.59
N ALA A 72 -0.25 -8.42 6.44
CA ALA A 72 -1.38 -8.87 7.25
C ALA A 72 -0.97 -8.95 8.74
N PHE A 73 0.21 -9.52 9.03
CA PHE A 73 0.76 -9.56 10.39
C PHE A 73 1.04 -8.14 10.94
N ILE A 74 1.58 -7.26 10.12
CA ILE A 74 1.82 -5.85 10.49
C ILE A 74 0.50 -5.11 10.77
N CYS A 75 -0.56 -5.36 10.00
CA CYS A 75 -1.87 -4.80 10.26
C CYS A 75 -2.45 -5.28 11.60
N LEU A 76 -2.20 -6.54 12.00
CA LEU A 76 -2.59 -7.05 13.31
C LEU A 76 -1.81 -6.36 14.44
N ILE A 77 -0.52 -6.10 14.26
CA ILE A 77 0.27 -5.30 15.21
C ILE A 77 -0.27 -3.88 15.30
N ALA A 78 -0.62 -3.25 14.18
CA ALA A 78 -1.23 -1.93 14.16
C ALA A 78 -2.59 -1.92 14.90
N ALA A 79 -3.44 -2.93 14.67
CA ALA A 79 -4.69 -3.08 15.41
C ALA A 79 -4.44 -3.23 16.92
N ALA A 80 -3.50 -4.09 17.32
CA ALA A 80 -3.13 -4.26 18.73
C ALA A 80 -2.57 -2.97 19.36
N ALA A 81 -1.80 -2.17 18.63
CA ALA A 81 -1.31 -0.89 19.14
C ALA A 81 -2.46 0.15 19.26
N ALA A 82 -3.42 0.14 18.34
CA ALA A 82 -4.57 1.04 18.37
C ALA A 82 -5.46 0.85 19.61
N THR A 83 -5.47 -0.36 20.21
CA THR A 83 -6.26 -0.61 21.44
C THR A 83 -5.79 0.18 22.65
N LEU A 84 -4.58 0.77 22.61
CA LEU A 84 -4.12 1.68 23.65
C LEU A 84 -4.90 3.02 23.67
N LEU A 85 -5.54 3.38 22.55
CA LEU A 85 -6.26 4.65 22.39
C LEU A 85 -7.75 4.46 22.12
N VAL A 86 -8.15 3.31 21.58
CA VAL A 86 -9.51 3.04 21.11
C VAL A 86 -10.06 1.79 21.81
N PRO A 87 -11.36 1.74 22.19
CA PRO A 87 -11.93 0.56 22.81
C PRO A 87 -11.73 -0.71 21.98
N PHE A 88 -11.34 -1.81 22.63
CA PHE A 88 -11.01 -3.09 22.01
C PHE A 88 -12.09 -3.56 21.01
N ALA A 89 -13.36 -3.48 21.38
CA ALA A 89 -14.48 -3.90 20.54
C ALA A 89 -14.60 -3.08 19.24
N VAL A 90 -14.26 -1.79 19.27
CA VAL A 90 -14.27 -0.93 18.08
C VAL A 90 -13.11 -1.29 17.15
N VAL A 91 -11.91 -1.43 17.71
CA VAL A 91 -10.70 -1.77 16.95
C VAL A 91 -10.89 -3.07 16.18
N TRP A 92 -11.34 -4.14 16.84
CA TRP A 92 -11.45 -5.44 16.16
C TRP A 92 -12.58 -5.49 15.13
N LYS A 93 -13.70 -4.80 15.36
CA LYS A 93 -14.76 -4.66 14.34
C LYS A 93 -14.23 -4.02 13.06
N LEU A 94 -13.42 -2.96 13.18
CA LEU A 94 -12.85 -2.26 12.03
C LEU A 94 -11.67 -3.04 11.41
N ALA A 95 -10.81 -3.63 12.24
CA ALA A 95 -9.65 -4.39 11.77
C ALA A 95 -10.06 -5.58 10.90
N LEU A 96 -11.10 -6.34 11.29
CA LEU A 96 -11.58 -7.48 10.50
C LEU A 96 -12.07 -7.09 9.10
N ILE A 97 -12.56 -5.86 8.93
CA ILE A 97 -13.01 -5.32 7.63
C ILE A 97 -11.81 -4.79 6.83
N MET A 98 -10.87 -4.14 7.51
CA MET A 98 -9.82 -3.34 6.86
C MET A 98 -8.51 -4.09 6.64
N PHE A 99 -8.23 -5.20 7.34
CA PHE A 99 -6.87 -5.77 7.32
C PHE A 99 -6.48 -6.29 5.93
N VAL A 100 -7.35 -7.05 5.24
CA VAL A 100 -7.07 -7.55 3.88
C VAL A 100 -6.82 -6.42 2.88
N PRO A 101 -7.75 -5.45 2.70
CA PRO A 101 -7.58 -4.39 1.70
C PRO A 101 -6.39 -3.49 2.01
N VAL A 102 -6.13 -3.16 3.28
CA VAL A 102 -4.99 -2.33 3.67
C VAL A 102 -3.67 -3.07 3.49
N ALA A 103 -3.59 -4.34 3.89
CA ALA A 103 -2.38 -5.15 3.71
C ALA A 103 -2.06 -5.33 2.22
N LEU A 104 -3.06 -5.65 1.40
CA LEU A 104 -2.88 -5.84 -0.03
C LEU A 104 -2.52 -4.52 -0.74
N ALA A 105 -3.21 -3.42 -0.41
CA ALA A 105 -2.90 -2.11 -0.97
C ALA A 105 -1.49 -1.64 -0.62
N SER A 106 -1.05 -1.87 0.61
CA SER A 106 0.30 -1.51 1.04
C SER A 106 1.36 -2.37 0.35
N ALA A 107 1.14 -3.68 0.23
CA ALA A 107 2.06 -4.58 -0.47
C ALA A 107 2.19 -4.19 -1.95
N VAL A 108 1.07 -3.96 -2.63
CA VAL A 108 1.05 -3.59 -4.05
C VAL A 108 1.65 -2.20 -4.28
N SER A 109 1.40 -1.23 -3.39
CA SER A 109 1.98 0.09 -3.51
C SER A 109 3.50 0.08 -3.42
N ALA A 110 4.05 -0.65 -2.45
CA ALA A 110 5.49 -0.87 -2.33
C ALA A 110 6.09 -1.52 -3.59
N MET A 111 5.44 -2.57 -4.11
CA MET A 111 5.89 -3.24 -5.33
C MET A 111 5.84 -2.36 -6.57
N ILE A 112 4.88 -1.43 -6.67
CA ILE A 112 4.87 -0.43 -7.73
C ILE A 112 6.09 0.48 -7.62
N SER A 113 6.46 0.88 -6.41
CA SER A 113 7.62 1.73 -6.20
C SER A 113 8.92 0.99 -6.57
N THR A 114 9.08 -0.27 -6.16
CA THR A 114 10.26 -1.07 -6.50
C THR A 114 10.34 -1.42 -7.99
N ALA A 115 9.23 -1.84 -8.60
CA ALA A 115 9.18 -2.23 -10.02
C ALA A 115 9.25 -1.05 -11.02
N GLN A 116 9.20 0.20 -10.55
CA GLN A 116 9.27 1.36 -11.44
C GLN A 116 10.65 1.51 -12.11
N GLY A 117 11.73 1.11 -11.44
CA GLY A 117 13.12 1.23 -11.90
C GLY A 117 13.51 2.65 -12.31
N ALA A 118 14.65 2.80 -12.98
CA ALA A 118 15.08 4.09 -13.51
C ALA A 118 14.04 4.67 -14.52
N PRO A 119 13.82 6.00 -14.52
CA PRO A 119 13.06 6.65 -15.56
C PRO A 119 13.79 6.52 -16.90
N ASP A 120 13.05 6.18 -17.95
CA ASP A 120 13.59 6.12 -19.31
C ASP A 120 13.76 7.55 -19.83
N MET A 121 14.92 8.15 -19.56
CA MET A 121 15.20 9.54 -19.93
C MET A 121 15.25 9.71 -21.46
N ALA A 122 15.55 8.66 -22.23
CA ALA A 122 15.55 8.71 -23.69
C ALA A 122 14.13 8.77 -24.25
N GLY A 123 13.22 7.94 -23.72
CA GLY A 123 11.79 7.99 -24.05
C GLY A 123 11.10 9.27 -23.55
N LEU A 124 11.63 9.88 -22.48
CA LEU A 124 11.10 11.13 -21.90
C LEU A 124 11.71 12.40 -22.50
N ALA A 125 12.85 12.34 -23.19
CA ALA A 125 13.54 13.52 -23.73
C ALA A 125 12.71 14.32 -24.75
N GLY A 126 11.76 13.66 -25.43
CA GLY A 126 10.81 14.33 -26.34
C GLY A 126 9.66 15.03 -25.64
N LEU A 127 9.46 14.78 -24.34
CA LEU A 127 8.48 15.47 -23.52
C LEU A 127 9.17 16.70 -22.92
N GLY A 128 8.58 17.88 -23.12
CA GLY A 128 9.13 19.12 -22.54
C GLY A 128 9.35 19.02 -21.03
N PRO A 129 10.25 19.86 -20.46
CA PRO A 129 10.69 19.76 -19.06
C PRO A 129 9.52 19.76 -18.06
N ASP A 130 8.44 20.48 -18.34
CA ASP A 130 7.26 20.56 -17.48
C ASP A 130 6.55 19.21 -17.35
N VAL A 131 6.38 18.49 -18.47
CA VAL A 131 5.70 17.18 -18.49
C VAL A 131 6.56 16.13 -17.79
N MET A 132 7.88 16.18 -18.00
CA MET A 132 8.82 15.30 -17.32
C MET A 132 8.78 15.51 -15.80
N GLY A 133 8.71 16.77 -15.35
CA GLY A 133 8.54 17.12 -13.93
C GLY A 133 7.28 16.50 -13.32
N TRP A 134 6.13 16.65 -13.99
CA TRP A 134 4.87 16.06 -13.52
C TRP A 134 4.91 14.52 -13.46
N LEU A 135 5.55 13.87 -14.43
CA LEU A 135 5.71 12.41 -14.43
C LEU A 135 6.58 11.94 -13.26
N MET A 136 7.65 12.65 -12.93
CA MET A 136 8.48 12.28 -11.77
C MET A 136 7.73 12.47 -10.45
N ILE A 137 6.95 13.55 -10.32
CA ILE A 137 6.09 13.77 -9.15
C ILE A 137 5.06 12.64 -9.03
N ALA A 138 4.39 12.27 -10.13
CA ALA A 138 3.43 11.19 -10.14
C ALA A 138 4.05 9.85 -9.71
N ARG A 139 5.25 9.55 -10.22
CA ARG A 139 6.02 8.34 -9.86
C ARG A 139 6.36 8.27 -8.37
N LEU A 140 6.63 9.41 -7.75
CA LEU A 140 6.90 9.53 -6.32
C LEU A 140 5.61 9.42 -5.46
N ILE A 141 4.52 10.06 -5.88
CA ILE A 141 3.31 10.21 -5.06
C ILE A 141 2.34 9.04 -5.21
N ILE A 142 2.19 8.47 -6.41
CA ILE A 142 1.22 7.40 -6.69
C ILE A 142 1.40 6.20 -5.76
N PRO A 143 2.62 5.67 -5.51
CA PRO A 143 2.79 4.53 -4.63
C PRO A 143 2.23 4.77 -3.21
N PRO A 144 2.72 5.73 -2.40
CA PRO A 144 2.17 5.94 -1.05
C PRO A 144 0.69 6.36 -1.06
N ALA A 145 0.21 7.01 -2.12
CA ALA A 145 -1.21 7.40 -2.23
C ALA A 145 -2.16 6.19 -2.25
N ILE A 146 -1.77 5.06 -2.83
CA ILE A 146 -2.59 3.83 -2.84
C ILE A 146 -2.85 3.35 -1.39
N THR A 147 -1.83 3.38 -0.53
CA THR A 147 -1.98 3.03 0.89
C THR A 147 -2.88 4.01 1.64
N ILE A 148 -2.77 5.32 1.34
CA ILE A 148 -3.65 6.34 1.93
C ILE A 148 -5.12 6.08 1.53
N ILE A 149 -5.39 5.84 0.25
CA ILE A 149 -6.74 5.55 -0.27
C ILE A 149 -7.33 4.31 0.41
N ALA A 150 -6.51 3.30 0.72
CA ALA A 150 -6.95 2.12 1.43
C ALA A 150 -7.37 2.37 2.89
N LEU A 151 -6.90 3.45 3.52
CA LEU A 151 -7.28 3.83 4.88
C LEU A 151 -8.48 4.79 4.95
N LEU A 152 -8.82 5.48 3.85
CA LEU A 152 -9.95 6.42 3.80
C LEU A 152 -11.28 5.88 4.32
N PRO A 153 -11.65 4.59 4.12
CA PRO A 153 -12.88 4.04 4.68
C PRO A 153 -13.02 4.23 6.20
N LEU A 154 -11.91 4.28 6.96
CA LEU A 154 -11.94 4.49 8.41
C LEU A 154 -12.54 5.84 8.81
N LEU A 155 -12.43 6.88 7.96
CA LEU A 155 -13.05 8.18 8.20
C LEU A 155 -14.59 8.10 8.30
N SER A 156 -15.17 7.04 7.73
CA SER A 156 -16.61 6.82 7.72
C SER A 156 -17.14 6.02 8.93
N ALA A 157 -16.26 5.53 9.80
CA ALA A 157 -16.62 4.64 10.92
C ALA A 157 -17.41 5.34 12.03
N GLY A 158 -17.22 6.66 12.20
CA GLY A 158 -17.76 7.43 13.32
C GLY A 158 -16.92 7.32 14.60
N SER A 159 -17.19 8.21 15.55
CA SER A 159 -16.46 8.34 16.82
C SER A 159 -17.21 7.79 18.05
N ASP A 160 -18.46 7.34 17.90
CA ASP A 160 -19.23 6.72 18.98
C ASP A 160 -18.93 5.22 19.06
N PRO A 161 -18.33 4.71 20.15
CA PRO A 161 -18.04 3.28 20.33
C PRO A 161 -19.24 2.35 20.20
N ASN A 162 -20.43 2.82 20.58
CA ASN A 162 -21.65 2.01 20.60
C ASN A 162 -22.38 2.00 19.25
N ALA A 163 -22.10 2.97 18.39
CA ALA A 163 -22.78 3.19 17.11
C ALA A 163 -21.81 3.22 15.91
N ILE A 164 -20.73 2.44 15.95
CA ILE A 164 -19.75 2.35 14.85
C ILE A 164 -20.42 1.83 13.57
N ASN A 165 -20.28 2.59 12.49
CA ASN A 165 -20.90 2.31 11.21
C ASN A 165 -20.04 1.36 10.35
N THR A 166 -20.02 0.08 10.73
CA THR A 166 -19.25 -0.97 10.03
C THR A 166 -19.71 -1.19 8.59
N THR A 167 -21.00 -1.04 8.29
CA THR A 167 -21.55 -1.19 6.94
C THR A 167 -21.00 -0.11 5.99
N LYS A 168 -20.94 1.14 6.44
CA LYS A 168 -20.40 2.24 5.63
C LYS A 168 -18.91 2.06 5.36
N VAL A 169 -18.15 1.62 6.37
CA VAL A 169 -16.73 1.27 6.21
C VAL A 169 -16.57 0.14 5.20
N GLY A 170 -17.31 -0.97 5.36
CA GLY A 170 -17.25 -2.10 4.45
C GLY A 170 -17.57 -1.75 3.00
N ASN A 171 -18.60 -0.92 2.76
CA ASN A 171 -18.95 -0.46 1.42
C ASN A 171 -17.86 0.45 0.82
N ALA A 172 -17.29 1.35 1.61
CA ALA A 172 -16.23 2.26 1.15
C ALA A 172 -14.93 1.51 0.80
N THR A 173 -14.65 0.41 1.50
CA THR A 173 -13.49 -0.44 1.27
C THR A 173 -13.47 -1.11 -0.11
N VAL A 174 -14.64 -1.30 -0.74
CA VAL A 174 -14.73 -1.84 -2.10
C VAL A 174 -13.99 -0.94 -3.09
N TYR A 175 -14.06 0.39 -2.93
CA TYR A 175 -13.34 1.33 -3.79
C TYR A 175 -11.82 1.19 -3.67
N SER A 176 -11.32 0.91 -2.46
CA SER A 176 -9.90 0.62 -2.24
C SER A 176 -9.46 -0.64 -2.97
N LEU A 177 -10.29 -1.69 -2.98
CA LEU A 177 -9.99 -2.93 -3.72
C LEU A 177 -9.96 -2.72 -5.24
N PHE A 178 -10.80 -1.84 -5.80
CA PHE A 178 -10.70 -1.46 -7.21
C PHE A 178 -9.37 -0.78 -7.54
N ALA A 179 -8.89 0.13 -6.68
CA ALA A 179 -7.58 0.76 -6.83
C ALA A 179 -6.45 -0.27 -6.81
N VAL A 180 -6.55 -1.25 -5.91
CA VAL A 180 -5.60 -2.39 -5.84
C VAL A 180 -5.66 -3.26 -7.09
N GLY A 181 -6.84 -3.56 -7.61
CA GLY A 181 -7.00 -4.33 -8.85
C GLY A 181 -6.33 -3.64 -10.05
N GLY A 182 -6.53 -2.33 -10.20
CA GLY A 182 -5.85 -1.54 -11.23
C GLY A 182 -4.33 -1.53 -11.05
N ALA A 183 -3.86 -1.43 -9.81
CA ALA A 183 -2.44 -1.46 -9.47
C ALA A 183 -1.78 -2.83 -9.76
N ILE A 184 -2.49 -3.94 -9.53
CA ILE A 184 -2.05 -5.29 -9.89
C ILE A 184 -1.98 -5.46 -11.42
N LEU A 185 -2.98 -4.98 -12.14
CA LEU A 185 -2.97 -5.00 -13.62
C LEU A 185 -1.80 -4.19 -14.18
N TYR A 186 -1.48 -3.05 -13.56
CA TYR A 186 -0.30 -2.27 -13.91
C TYR A 186 1.00 -3.05 -13.70
N LEU A 187 1.19 -3.69 -12.54
CA LEU A 187 2.36 -4.53 -12.27
C LEU A 187 2.51 -5.67 -13.28
N ARG A 188 1.41 -6.27 -13.72
CA ARG A 188 1.42 -7.34 -14.72
C ARG A 188 2.02 -6.91 -16.07
N THR A 189 1.97 -5.62 -16.40
CA THR A 189 2.54 -5.10 -17.66
C THR A 189 4.04 -4.80 -17.58
N ARG A 190 4.66 -4.94 -16.40
CA ARG A 190 6.08 -4.66 -16.20
C ARG A 190 6.98 -5.70 -16.85
N LYS A 191 8.13 -5.20 -17.32
CA LYS A 191 9.21 -5.96 -17.96
C LYS A 191 10.55 -5.54 -17.32
N PRO A 192 11.56 -6.43 -17.29
CA PRO A 192 12.91 -6.05 -16.89
C PRO A 192 13.39 -4.88 -17.76
N LYS A 193 14.07 -3.91 -17.13
CA LYS A 193 14.71 -2.80 -17.82
C LYS A 193 16.22 -3.02 -17.78
N HIS A 194 16.86 -2.95 -18.93
CA HIS A 194 18.31 -2.88 -19.00
C HIS A 194 18.74 -1.46 -18.61
N LEU A 195 19.72 -1.37 -17.70
CA LEU A 195 20.47 -0.14 -17.43
C LEU A 195 21.44 0.15 -18.56
#